data_AF-A0A518HJ14-F1
#
_entry.id   AF-A0A518HJ14-F1
#
_cell.length_a   1.000
_cell.length_b   1.000
_cell.length_c   1.000
_cell.angle_alpha   90.00
_cell.angle_beta   90.00
_cell.angle_gamma   90.00
#
_symmetry.space_group_name_H-M   'P 1'
#
loop_
_entity.id
_entity.type
_entity.pdbx_description
1 polymer ?
#
loop_
_entity_poly.entity_id
_entity_poly.type
_entity_poly.pdbx_seq_one_letter_code
_entity_poly.pdbx_strand_id
1 'polypeptide(L)'
;MSCYNSVIVPAAIDDVWNEIRNFHRLDWGRPFITSVKAVGGLPGDCVGAKRVLNGAFEETLLDLDDANYSMQYSIDDGPEPVSQSSVSNYLGQIQLLPVTSDNTTFAQWMSEYTADDPQLVADFCNPIYAALLEALRDHFTAA
;
A
#
# COMPACT_ATOMS: atom_id res chain seq x y z
N MET A 1 17.23 4.63 -1.34
CA MET A 1 16.39 5.81 -1.00
C MET A 1 14.99 5.29 -0.70
N SER A 2 14.21 5.99 0.10
CA SER A 2 12.87 5.54 0.49
C SER A 2 11.82 6.58 0.15
N CYS A 3 10.59 6.12 -0.09
CA CYS A 3 9.40 6.98 -0.05
C CYS A 3 8.77 6.87 1.34
N TYR A 4 8.18 7.95 1.83
CA TYR A 4 7.48 7.96 3.11
C TYR A 4 6.34 8.98 3.07
N ASN A 5 5.11 8.51 3.30
CA ASN A 5 3.91 9.33 3.38
C ASN A 5 3.06 8.85 4.56
N SER A 6 2.31 9.75 5.18
CA SER A 6 1.43 9.41 6.31
C SER A 6 0.19 10.30 6.36
N VAL A 7 -0.85 9.82 7.02
CA VAL A 7 -2.11 10.55 7.25
C VAL A 7 -2.74 10.11 8.58
N ILE A 8 -3.59 10.97 9.15
CA ILE A 8 -4.52 10.57 10.22
C ILE A 8 -5.84 10.16 9.58
N VAL A 9 -6.27 8.94 9.85
CA VAL A 9 -7.57 8.38 9.46
C VAL A 9 -8.54 8.52 10.65
N PRO A 10 -9.72 9.13 10.48
CA PRO A 10 -10.65 9.42 11.57
C PRO A 10 -11.48 8.20 12.01
N ALA A 11 -10.82 7.06 12.24
CA ALA A 11 -11.44 5.81 12.67
C ALA A 11 -10.49 5.00 13.58
N ALA A 12 -11.06 4.08 14.34
CA ALA A 12 -10.29 3.19 15.22
C ALA A 12 -9.42 2.22 14.39
N ILE A 13 -8.28 1.83 14.95
CA ILE A 13 -7.29 1.02 14.21
C ILE A 13 -7.84 -0.31 13.70
N ASP A 14 -8.71 -0.97 14.47
CA ASP A 14 -9.36 -2.21 14.06
C ASP A 14 -10.23 -2.02 12.83
N ASP A 15 -10.96 -0.91 12.74
CA ASP A 15 -11.83 -0.60 11.60
C ASP A 15 -10.99 -0.33 10.35
N VAL A 16 -9.92 0.48 10.49
CA VAL A 16 -8.99 0.78 9.39
C VAL A 16 -8.28 -0.48 8.93
N TRP A 17 -7.83 -1.34 9.86
CA TRP A 17 -7.15 -2.57 9.53
C TRP A 17 -8.06 -3.57 8.83
N ASN A 18 -9.29 -3.75 9.30
CA ASN A 18 -10.25 -4.64 8.65
C ASN A 18 -10.52 -4.22 7.19
N GLU A 19 -10.46 -2.92 6.89
CA GLU A 19 -10.63 -2.41 5.53
C GLU A 19 -9.41 -2.68 4.64
N ILE A 20 -8.18 -2.56 5.16
CA ILE A 20 -6.95 -2.64 4.34
C ILE A 20 -6.21 -3.98 4.40
N ARG A 21 -6.49 -4.84 5.39
CA ARG A 21 -5.71 -6.09 5.64
C ARG A 21 -5.78 -7.11 4.51
N ASN A 22 -6.80 -7.04 3.67
CA ASN A 22 -6.95 -7.95 2.54
C ASN A 22 -6.25 -7.36 1.31
N PHE A 23 -5.11 -7.96 0.93
CA PHE A 23 -4.29 -7.50 -0.20
C PHE A 23 -5.03 -7.47 -1.54
N HIS A 24 -6.12 -8.20 -1.71
CA HIS A 24 -6.93 -8.18 -2.93
C HIS A 24 -8.08 -7.17 -2.89
N ARG A 25 -8.29 -6.45 -1.77
CA ARG A 25 -9.32 -5.43 -1.62
C ARG A 25 -8.71 -4.05 -1.46
N LEU A 26 -8.94 -3.21 -2.46
CA LEU A 26 -8.52 -1.80 -2.48
C LEU A 26 -9.66 -0.90 -2.98
N ASP A 27 -10.91 -1.27 -2.67
CA ASP A 27 -12.09 -0.48 -3.07
C ASP A 27 -12.06 0.93 -2.45
N TRP A 28 -11.48 1.07 -1.26
CA TRP A 28 -11.21 2.34 -0.57
C TRP A 28 -10.24 3.25 -1.34
N GLY A 29 -9.41 2.70 -2.24
CA GLY A 29 -8.41 3.46 -3.00
C GLY A 29 -8.95 4.19 -4.23
N ARG A 30 -10.27 4.23 -4.43
CA ARG A 30 -10.90 4.93 -5.57
C ARG A 30 -10.75 6.46 -5.42
N PRO A 31 -10.61 7.20 -6.55
CA PRO A 31 -10.64 6.73 -7.93
C PRO A 31 -9.29 6.22 -8.47
N PHE A 32 -8.23 6.24 -7.66
CA PHE A 32 -6.85 5.93 -8.09
C PHE A 32 -6.65 4.43 -8.39
N ILE A 33 -7.26 3.55 -7.60
CA ILE A 33 -7.36 2.12 -7.91
C ILE A 33 -8.66 1.87 -8.68
N THR A 34 -8.51 1.58 -9.97
CA THR A 34 -9.62 1.31 -10.89
C THR A 34 -9.89 -0.19 -11.05
N SER A 35 -8.86 -1.01 -10.89
CA SER A 35 -8.97 -2.47 -10.95
C SER A 35 -7.91 -3.17 -10.10
N VAL A 36 -8.32 -4.28 -9.49
CA VAL A 36 -7.44 -5.21 -8.78
C VAL A 36 -7.72 -6.60 -9.35
N LYS A 37 -6.71 -7.23 -9.92
CA LYS A 37 -6.82 -8.60 -10.44
C LYS A 37 -5.94 -9.53 -9.63
N ALA A 38 -6.54 -10.39 -8.83
CA ALA A 38 -5.81 -11.46 -8.15
C ALA A 38 -5.14 -12.40 -9.17
N VAL A 39 -3.93 -12.84 -8.86
CA VAL A 39 -3.14 -13.77 -9.68
C VAL A 39 -2.85 -15.03 -8.86
N GLY A 40 -3.09 -16.20 -9.46
CA GLY A 40 -3.00 -17.47 -8.76
C GLY A 40 -4.25 -17.79 -7.93
N GLY A 41 -4.10 -18.64 -6.91
CA GLY A 41 -5.21 -19.15 -6.11
C GLY A 41 -5.14 -18.83 -4.61
N LEU A 42 -4.13 -18.07 -4.17
CA LEU A 42 -4.01 -17.71 -2.76
C LEU A 42 -5.00 -16.59 -2.40
N PRO A 43 -5.69 -16.67 -1.26
CA PRO A 43 -6.49 -15.57 -0.72
C PRO A 43 -5.64 -14.31 -0.46
N GLY A 44 -6.26 -13.13 -0.50
CA GLY A 44 -5.55 -11.85 -0.33
C GLY A 44 -5.00 -11.59 1.08
N ASP A 45 -5.33 -12.43 2.06
CA ASP A 45 -4.77 -12.39 3.42
C ASP A 45 -3.76 -13.52 3.67
N CYS A 46 -3.26 -14.17 2.61
CA CYS A 46 -2.24 -15.20 2.68
C CYS A 46 -0.93 -14.70 2.07
N VAL A 47 0.17 -14.74 2.84
CA VAL A 47 1.52 -14.42 2.35
C VAL A 47 1.82 -15.22 1.06
N GLY A 48 2.36 -14.55 0.06
CA GLY A 48 2.56 -15.04 -1.30
C GLY A 48 1.40 -14.77 -2.26
N ALA A 49 0.29 -14.20 -1.79
CA ALA A 49 -0.79 -13.70 -2.65
C ALA A 49 -0.27 -12.66 -3.63
N LYS A 50 -0.83 -12.66 -4.85
CA LYS A 50 -0.36 -11.81 -5.94
C LYS A 50 -1.51 -11.04 -6.56
N ARG A 51 -1.24 -9.81 -6.99
CA ARG A 51 -2.22 -8.98 -7.69
C ARG A 51 -1.61 -8.21 -8.84
N VAL A 52 -2.46 -7.80 -9.78
CA VAL A 52 -2.15 -6.76 -10.76
C VAL A 52 -3.08 -5.57 -10.49
N LEU A 53 -2.50 -4.41 -10.16
CA LEU A 53 -3.23 -3.15 -9.96
C LEU A 53 -3.27 -2.36 -11.27
N ASN A 54 -4.45 -1.90 -11.66
CA ASN A 54 -4.68 -1.07 -12.85
C ASN A 54 -4.10 -1.66 -14.16
N GLY A 55 -3.84 -2.98 -14.20
CA GLY A 55 -3.15 -3.63 -15.32
C GLY A 55 -1.68 -3.25 -15.48
N ALA A 56 -1.08 -2.59 -14.48
CA ALA A 56 0.25 -1.98 -14.59
C ALA A 56 1.24 -2.44 -13.51
N PHE A 57 0.81 -2.59 -12.26
CA PHE A 57 1.70 -2.99 -11.17
C PHE A 57 1.45 -4.44 -10.80
N GLU A 58 2.44 -5.30 -10.99
CA GLU A 58 2.42 -6.68 -10.52
C GLU A 58 3.06 -6.73 -9.13
N GLU A 59 2.31 -7.21 -8.14
CA GLU A 59 2.75 -7.17 -6.75
C GLU A 59 2.55 -8.51 -6.04
N THR A 60 3.45 -8.84 -5.12
CA THR A 60 3.37 -10.02 -4.26
C THR A 60 3.34 -9.61 -2.79
N LEU A 61 2.40 -10.14 -2.02
CA LEU A 61 2.34 -9.99 -0.56
C LEU A 61 3.48 -10.78 0.09
N LEU A 62 4.32 -10.12 0.87
CA LEU A 62 5.49 -10.70 1.52
C LEU A 62 5.29 -10.96 3.01
N ASP A 63 4.50 -10.12 3.66
CA ASP A 63 4.23 -10.21 5.10
C ASP A 63 2.86 -9.61 5.44
N LEU A 64 2.17 -10.22 6.40
CA LEU A 64 0.91 -9.72 6.95
C LEU A 64 0.89 -9.99 8.45
N ASP A 65 1.00 -8.91 9.23
CA ASP A 65 1.11 -8.97 10.68
C ASP A 65 -0.10 -8.30 11.32
N ASP A 66 -1.11 -9.12 11.63
CA ASP A 66 -2.33 -8.70 12.33
C ASP A 66 -2.04 -8.20 13.77
N ALA A 67 -0.92 -8.57 14.39
CA ALA A 67 -0.60 -8.14 15.76
C ALA A 67 0.01 -6.73 15.78
N ASN A 68 0.77 -6.37 14.75
CA ASN A 68 1.39 -5.05 14.60
C ASN A 68 0.67 -4.13 13.61
N TYR A 69 -0.42 -4.58 12.98
CA TYR A 69 -1.18 -3.83 11.97
C TYR A 69 -0.31 -3.38 10.80
N SER A 70 0.46 -4.32 10.23
CA SER A 70 1.34 -4.04 9.10
C SER A 70 1.23 -5.07 7.98
N MET A 71 1.50 -4.59 6.77
CA MET A 71 1.54 -5.39 5.56
C MET A 71 2.75 -4.97 4.74
N GLN A 72 3.49 -5.95 4.22
CA GLN A 72 4.63 -5.71 3.32
C GLN A 72 4.42 -6.43 2.00
N TYR A 73 4.84 -5.81 0.90
CA TYR A 73 4.70 -6.36 -0.45
C TYR A 73 5.88 -5.94 -1.34
N SER A 74 6.11 -6.69 -2.42
CA SER A 74 7.01 -6.29 -3.51
C SER A 74 6.22 -5.74 -4.69
N ILE A 75 6.85 -4.83 -5.44
CA ILE A 75 6.51 -4.59 -6.85
C ILE A 75 7.44 -5.50 -7.65
N ASP A 76 6.88 -6.54 -8.26
CA ASP A 76 7.60 -7.53 -9.06
C ASP A 76 7.87 -7.00 -10.47
N ASP A 77 6.92 -6.25 -11.04
CA ASP A 77 7.10 -5.48 -12.27
C ASP A 77 6.10 -4.31 -12.32
N GLY A 78 6.42 -3.28 -13.11
CA GLY A 78 5.67 -2.04 -13.17
C GLY A 78 6.00 -1.17 -14.38
N PRO A 79 5.28 -0.04 -14.55
CA PRO A 79 5.67 0.96 -15.54
C PRO A 79 6.99 1.64 -15.14
N GLU A 80 7.72 2.21 -16.09
CA GLU A 80 8.83 3.11 -15.75
C GLU A 80 8.32 4.25 -14.85
N PRO A 81 9.07 4.63 -13.79
CA PRO A 81 10.43 4.21 -13.46
C PRO A 81 10.54 3.00 -12.52
N VAL A 82 9.45 2.29 -12.22
CA VAL A 82 9.41 1.16 -11.27
C VAL A 82 9.37 -0.22 -11.94
N SER A 83 9.80 -0.31 -13.21
CA SER A 83 9.92 -1.59 -13.90
C SER A 83 10.99 -2.47 -13.25
N GLN A 84 10.88 -3.78 -13.45
CA GLN A 84 11.85 -4.75 -12.93
C GLN A 84 13.29 -4.54 -13.46
N SER A 85 13.45 -3.81 -14.58
CA SER A 85 14.77 -3.46 -15.13
C SER A 85 15.37 -2.21 -14.50
N SER A 86 14.54 -1.31 -13.96
CA SER A 86 14.97 -0.02 -13.40
C SER A 86 15.10 -0.07 -11.87
N VAL A 87 14.34 -0.96 -11.22
CA VAL A 87 14.30 -1.09 -9.77
C VAL A 87 14.40 -2.55 -9.33
N SER A 88 15.16 -2.77 -8.26
CA SER A 88 15.31 -4.07 -7.61
C SER A 88 15.07 -3.97 -6.11
N ASN A 89 14.69 -5.10 -5.50
CA ASN A 89 14.38 -5.21 -4.07
C ASN A 89 13.35 -4.17 -3.60
N TYR A 90 12.32 -3.92 -4.42
CA TYR A 90 11.23 -3.03 -4.02
C TYR A 90 10.45 -3.66 -2.87
N LEU A 91 10.38 -2.96 -1.74
CA LEU A 91 9.63 -3.34 -0.56
C LEU A 91 8.70 -2.18 -0.20
N GLY A 92 7.40 -2.34 -0.43
CA GLY A 92 6.38 -1.43 0.08
C GLY A 92 5.87 -1.93 1.43
N GLN A 93 5.63 -1.02 2.36
CA GLN A 93 5.08 -1.33 3.67
C GLN A 93 3.99 -0.32 4.05
N ILE A 94 2.84 -0.84 4.48
CA ILE A 94 1.80 -0.09 5.17
C ILE A 94 1.84 -0.49 6.65
N GLN A 95 1.79 0.49 7.54
CA GLN A 95 1.69 0.26 8.98
C GLN A 95 0.67 1.23 9.57
N LEU A 96 -0.18 0.72 10.47
CA LEU A 96 -1.09 1.51 11.27
C LEU A 96 -0.61 1.59 12.72
N LEU A 97 -0.80 2.75 13.33
CA LEU A 97 -0.55 2.98 14.76
C LEU A 97 -1.78 3.68 15.37
N PRO A 98 -2.21 3.28 16.58
CA PRO A 98 -3.35 3.92 17.21
C PRO A 98 -2.96 5.30 17.74
N VAL A 99 -3.78 6.31 17.45
CA VAL A 99 -3.73 7.62 18.11
C VAL A 99 -4.66 7.56 19.32
N THR A 100 -4.08 7.23 20.47
CA THR A 100 -4.86 6.90 21.67
C THR A 100 -5.53 8.10 22.33
N SER A 101 -5.15 9.33 21.98
CA SER A 101 -5.74 10.56 22.52
C SER A 101 -7.16 10.84 22.02
N ASP A 102 -7.50 10.38 20.82
CA ASP A 102 -8.77 10.68 20.15
C ASP A 102 -9.40 9.48 19.43
N ASN A 103 -8.84 8.28 19.63
CA ASN A 103 -9.30 7.03 19.02
C ASN A 103 -9.29 7.05 17.48
N THR A 104 -8.33 7.79 16.90
CA THR A 104 -8.05 7.81 15.46
C THR A 104 -6.84 6.92 15.12
N THR A 105 -6.50 6.81 13.84
CA THR A 105 -5.41 5.96 13.37
C THR A 105 -4.37 6.76 12.60
N PHE A 106 -3.11 6.63 12.98
CA PHE A 106 -1.98 7.09 12.17
C PHE A 106 -1.64 6.00 11.16
N ALA A 107 -1.86 6.29 9.87
CA ALA A 107 -1.51 5.39 8.78
C ALA A 107 -0.26 5.92 8.08
N GLN A 108 0.75 5.06 7.91
CA GLN A 108 1.94 5.37 7.13
C GLN A 108 2.16 4.36 6.02
N TRP A 109 2.68 4.86 4.90
CA TRP A 109 3.08 4.07 3.75
C TRP A 109 4.50 4.44 3.37
N MET A 110 5.39 3.45 3.40
CA MET A 110 6.78 3.61 3.05
C MET A 110 7.21 2.61 2.00
N SER A 111 8.31 2.91 1.31
CA SER A 111 8.96 1.92 0.45
C SER A 111 10.46 2.06 0.51
N GLU A 112 11.15 0.94 0.32
CA GLU A 112 12.60 0.85 0.15
C GLU A 112 12.90 0.12 -1.15
N TYR A 113 13.93 0.57 -1.86
CA TYR A 113 14.32 -0.01 -3.14
C TYR A 113 15.76 0.37 -3.54
N THR A 114 16.30 -0.40 -4.47
CA THR A 114 17.56 -0.09 -5.17
C THR A 114 17.25 0.27 -6.62
N ALA A 115 17.65 1.47 -7.05
CA ALA A 115 17.37 2.02 -8.37
C ALA A 115 18.55 2.84 -8.88
N ASP A 116 18.69 2.95 -10.20
CA ASP A 116 19.71 3.79 -10.85
C ASP A 116 19.46 5.28 -10.61
N ASP A 117 18.18 5.70 -10.66
CA ASP A 117 17.73 7.05 -10.29
C ASP A 117 16.67 6.97 -9.18
N PRO A 118 17.09 6.93 -7.90
CA PRO A 118 16.16 6.81 -6.79
C PRO A 118 15.23 8.02 -6.61
N GLN A 119 15.63 9.20 -7.11
CA GLN A 119 14.82 10.42 -7.05
C GLN A 119 13.67 10.34 -8.05
N LEU A 120 13.93 9.88 -9.27
CA LEU A 120 12.88 9.67 -10.28
C LEU A 120 11.81 8.69 -9.78
N VAL A 121 12.24 7.60 -9.14
CA VAL A 121 11.32 6.64 -8.50
C VAL A 121 10.51 7.30 -7.38
N ALA A 122 11.17 8.14 -6.55
CA ALA A 122 10.50 8.84 -5.46
C ALA A 122 9.48 9.87 -5.96
N ASP A 123 9.81 10.63 -7.00
CA ASP A 123 8.93 11.61 -7.63
C ASP A 123 7.70 10.94 -8.26
N PHE A 124 7.85 9.70 -8.73
CA PHE A 124 6.74 8.89 -9.23
C PHE A 124 5.88 8.27 -8.11
N CYS A 125 6.50 7.68 -7.08
CA CYS A 125 5.78 6.92 -6.05
C CYS A 125 5.14 7.79 -4.97
N ASN A 126 5.79 8.87 -4.52
CA ASN A 126 5.28 9.69 -3.41
C ASN A 126 3.87 10.26 -3.69
N PRO A 127 3.56 10.82 -4.87
CA PRO A 127 2.22 11.29 -5.18
C PRO A 127 1.17 10.18 -5.14
N ILE A 128 1.52 8.95 -5.56
CA ILE A 128 0.62 7.79 -5.52
C ILE A 128 0.32 7.42 -4.07
N TYR A 129 1.34 7.33 -3.22
CA TYR A 129 1.16 7.01 -1.80
C TYR A 129 0.35 8.08 -1.06
N ALA A 130 0.66 9.35 -1.28
CA ALA A 130 -0.12 10.44 -0.71
C ALA A 130 -1.60 10.35 -1.14
N ALA A 131 -1.86 10.16 -2.43
CA ALA A 131 -3.23 10.06 -2.95
C ALA A 131 -4.01 8.87 -2.39
N LEU A 132 -3.37 7.70 -2.24
CA LEU A 132 -4.02 6.52 -1.66
C LEU A 132 -4.29 6.70 -0.16
N LEU A 133 -3.36 7.26 0.60
CA LEU A 133 -3.58 7.58 2.01
C LEU A 133 -4.71 8.59 2.21
N GLU A 134 -4.79 9.61 1.36
CA GLU A 134 -5.90 10.57 1.36
C GLU A 134 -7.24 9.87 1.03
N ALA A 135 -7.26 8.98 0.03
CA ALA A 135 -8.46 8.18 -0.28
C ALA A 135 -8.89 7.29 0.89
N LEU A 136 -7.93 6.68 1.60
CA LEU A 136 -8.21 5.92 2.82
C LEU A 136 -8.84 6.81 3.89
N ARG A 137 -8.30 8.01 4.14
CA ARG A 137 -8.89 8.95 5.09
C ARG A 137 -10.33 9.33 4.71
N ASP A 138 -10.54 9.65 3.43
CA ASP A 138 -11.84 10.10 2.93
C ASP A 138 -12.88 8.98 3.00
N HIS A 139 -12.48 7.72 2.81
CA HIS A 139 -13.34 6.54 2.99
C HIS A 139 -13.97 6.50 4.40
N PHE A 140 -13.24 6.90 5.43
CA PHE A 140 -13.73 6.97 6.82
C PHE A 140 -14.33 8.32 7.22
N THR A 141 -14.21 9.36 6.37
CA THR A 141 -14.82 10.67 6.61
C THR A 141 -16.24 10.75 6.03
N ALA A 142 -16.53 9.95 5.00
CA ALA A 142 -17.80 9.92 4.31
C ALA A 142 -18.87 9.02 4.98
N ALA A 143 -18.61 8.51 6.18
CA ALA A 143 -19.50 7.64 6.96
C ALA A 143 -20.34 8.39 7.99
#